data_AF-A0A399YMW3-F1
#
_entry.id   AF-A0A399YMW3-F1
#
_cell.length_a   1.000
_cell.length_b   1.000
_cell.length_c   1.000
_cell.angle_alpha   90.00
_cell.angle_beta   90.00
_cell.angle_gamma   90.00
#
_symmetry.space_group_name_H-M   'P 1'
#
loop_
_entity.id
_entity.type
_entity.pdbx_description
1 polymer ?
#
loop_
_entity_poly.entity_id
_entity_poly.type
_entity_poly.pdbx_seq_one_letter_code
_entity_poly.pdbx_strand_id
1 'polypeptide(L)' 'MKHAGDKAFILRNGVWTDTTFVPEKMTTTKIQFGSQQYFDLLAQHPEWNKYVAVGERVIFVVNGVAYEITAVN' A
#
# COMPACT_ATOMS: atom_id res chain seq x y z
N MET A 1 1.25 -15.10 3.61
CA MET A 1 0.59 -14.36 2.51
C MET A 1 -0.79 -13.93 3.00
N LYS A 2 -1.26 -12.74 2.61
CA LYS A 2 -2.61 -12.24 2.90
C LYS A 2 -3.29 -11.82 1.60
N HIS A 3 -4.61 -11.89 1.54
CA HIS A 3 -5.39 -11.37 0.42
C HIS A 3 -6.27 -10.23 0.91
N ALA A 4 -6.40 -9.17 0.11
CA ALA A 4 -7.32 -8.09 0.38
C ALA A 4 -7.88 -7.57 -0.93
N GLY A 5 -9.17 -7.81 -1.17
CA GLY A 5 -9.79 -7.59 -2.47
C GLY A 5 -9.16 -8.44 -3.57
N ASP A 6 -8.74 -7.78 -4.64
CA ASP A 6 -8.10 -8.34 -5.83
C ASP A 6 -6.58 -8.53 -5.68
N LYS A 7 -6.01 -8.23 -4.50
CA LYS A 7 -4.57 -8.22 -4.26
C LYS A 7 -4.11 -9.34 -3.34
N ALA A 8 -2.91 -9.82 -3.61
CA ALA A 8 -2.17 -10.73 -2.75
C ALA A 8 -0.93 -10.02 -2.20
N PHE A 9 -0.69 -10.14 -0.90
CA PHE A 9 0.40 -9.49 -0.18
C PHE A 9 1.34 -10.52 0.46
N ILE A 10 2.63 -10.27 0.31
CA ILE A 10 3.72 -11.01 0.98
C ILE A 10 4.50 -10.06 1.89
N LEU A 11 4.81 -10.50 3.10
CA LEU A 11 5.63 -9.71 4.02
C LEU A 11 7.10 -9.79 3.59
N ARG A 12 7.72 -8.65 3.30
CA ARG A 12 9.15 -8.52 2.96
C ARG A 12 9.77 -7.44 3.84
N ASN A 13 10.79 -7.79 4.61
CA ASN A 13 11.52 -6.84 5.47
C ASN A 13 10.59 -5.95 6.34
N GLY A 14 9.51 -6.53 6.87
CA GLY A 14 8.53 -5.81 7.71
C GLY A 14 7.50 -4.97 6.94
N VAL A 15 7.48 -5.01 5.61
CA VAL A 15 6.51 -4.31 4.75
C VAL A 15 5.63 -5.32 4.05
N TRP A 16 4.30 -5.17 4.13
CA TRP A 16 3.37 -5.98 3.35
C TRP A 16 3.39 -5.50 1.90
N THR A 17 3.87 -6.32 0.97
CA THR A 17 4.09 -5.95 -0.42
C THR A 17 3.12 -6.69 -1.33
N ASP A 18 2.34 -5.94 -2.12
CA ASP A 18 1.54 -6.47 -3.23
C ASP A 18 2.45 -7.25 -4.19
N THR A 19 2.07 -8.48 -4.52
CA THR A 19 2.86 -9.36 -5.39
C THR A 19 3.08 -8.81 -6.80
N THR A 20 2.32 -7.80 -7.23
CA THR A 20 2.53 -7.13 -8.52
C THR A 20 3.57 -6.01 -8.47
N PHE A 21 4.08 -5.65 -7.29
CA PHE A 21 5.16 -4.67 -7.16
C PHE A 21 6.48 -5.25 -7.69
N VAL A 22 7.11 -4.53 -8.61
CA VAL A 22 8.42 -4.90 -9.19
C VAL A 22 9.44 -3.84 -8.78
N PRO A 23 10.25 -4.10 -7.72
CA PRO A 23 11.15 -3.10 -7.13
C PRO A 23 12.16 -2.50 -8.13
N GLU A 24 12.58 -3.28 -9.13
CA GLU A 24 13.54 -2.85 -10.14
C GLU A 24 12.93 -1.95 -11.23
N LYS A 25 11.59 -1.87 -11.29
CA LYS A 25 10.85 -1.15 -12.34
C LYS A 25 9.94 -0.05 -11.80
N MET A 26 9.69 0.00 -10.50
CA MET A 26 8.71 0.89 -9.88
C MET A 26 9.34 1.70 -8.75
N THR A 27 8.98 2.98 -8.67
CA THR A 27 9.26 3.84 -7.51
C THR A 27 7.97 4.03 -6.72
N THR A 28 8.07 4.06 -5.40
CA THR A 28 6.90 4.23 -4.53
C THR A 28 6.53 5.70 -4.35
N THR A 29 5.24 6.01 -4.50
CA THR A 29 4.64 7.22 -3.96
C THR A 29 4.36 7.01 -2.49
N LYS A 30 5.16 7.66 -1.64
CA LYS A 30 5.05 7.52 -0.18
C LYS A 30 3.88 8.33 0.35
N ILE A 31 3.09 7.71 1.21
CA ILE A 31 1.96 8.32 1.91
C ILE A 31 2.15 8.01 3.38
N GLN A 32 2.29 9.06 4.20
CA GLN A 32 2.44 8.88 5.63
C GLN A 32 1.12 8.43 6.25
N PHE A 33 1.15 7.35 7.04
CA PHE A 33 0.00 6.86 7.79
C PHE A 33 -0.60 7.97 8.67
N GLY A 34 -1.94 8.09 8.65
CA GLY A 34 -2.66 9.09 9.45
C GLY A 34 -2.48 10.55 9.01
N SER A 35 -1.77 10.82 7.91
CA SER A 35 -1.70 12.16 7.32
C SER A 35 -3.03 12.58 6.67
N GLN A 36 -3.21 13.87 6.41
CA GLN A 36 -4.38 14.34 5.65
C GLN A 36 -4.47 13.67 4.27
N GLN A 37 -3.35 13.55 3.56
CA GLN A 37 -3.28 12.88 2.27
C GLN A 37 -3.72 11.41 2.35
N TYR A 38 -3.36 10.70 3.43
CA TYR A 38 -3.79 9.33 3.65
C TYR A 38 -5.32 9.24 3.73
N PHE A 39 -5.96 10.07 4.55
CA PHE A 39 -7.41 10.07 4.68
C PHE A 39 -8.12 10.52 3.39
N ASP A 40 -7.60 11.54 2.72
CA ASP A 40 -8.16 12.05 1.46
C ASP A 40 -8.15 10.98 0.36
N LEU A 41 -7.05 10.23 0.24
CA LEU A 41 -6.94 9.15 -0.75
C LEU A 41 -7.85 7.97 -0.41
N LEU A 42 -8.00 7.60 0.85
CA LEU A 42 -8.91 6.52 1.25
C LEU A 42 -10.39 6.90 1.11
N ALA A 43 -10.71 8.19 1.22
CA ALA A 43 -12.05 8.70 0.92
C ALA A 43 -12.34 8.68 -0.60
N GLN A 44 -11.34 9.02 -1.42
CA GLN A 44 -11.45 9.00 -2.89
C GLN A 44 -11.44 7.58 -3.47
N HIS A 45 -10.76 6.66 -2.81
CA HIS A 45 -10.61 5.26 -3.22
C HIS A 45 -11.02 4.30 -2.08
N PRO A 46 -12.32 4.15 -1.80
CA PRO A 46 -12.80 3.33 -0.69
C PRO A 46 -12.32 1.87 -0.74
N GLU A 47 -12.04 1.34 -1.93
CA GLU A 47 -11.49 0.01 -2.10
C GLU A 47 -10.06 -0.13 -1.56
N TRP A 48 -9.32 0.96 -1.36
CA TRP A 48 -7.95 0.92 -0.81
C TRP A 48 -7.92 0.67 0.70
N ASN A 49 -9.05 0.89 1.40
CA ASN A 49 -9.17 0.59 2.83
C ASN A 49 -8.80 -0.87 3.13
N LYS A 50 -9.16 -1.81 2.25
CA LYS A 50 -8.80 -3.23 2.42
C LYS A 50 -7.30 -3.48 2.26
N TYR A 51 -6.61 -2.73 1.40
CA TYR A 51 -5.17 -2.87 1.16
C TYR A 51 -4.36 -2.38 2.36
N VAL A 52 -4.70 -1.19 2.89
CA VAL A 52 -3.98 -0.60 4.02
C VAL A 52 -4.30 -1.27 5.35
N ALA A 53 -5.42 -1.99 5.46
CA ALA A 53 -5.75 -2.81 6.64
C ALA A 53 -4.86 -4.07 6.80
N VAL A 54 -4.06 -4.41 5.80
CA VAL A 54 -3.20 -5.61 5.82
C VAL A 54 -2.09 -5.49 6.88
N GLY A 55 -1.63 -4.28 7.19
CA GLY A 55 -0.69 -3.96 8.27
C GLY A 55 -0.26 -2.49 8.26
N GLU A 56 0.61 -2.11 9.19
CA GLU A 56 1.04 -0.70 9.38
C GLU A 56 1.89 -0.14 8.23
N ARG A 57 2.65 -1.00 7.54
CA ARG A 57 3.47 -0.65 6.38
C ARG A 57 3.08 -1.52 5.19
N VAL A 58 2.61 -0.87 4.12
CA VAL A 58 2.04 -1.57 2.96
C VAL A 58 2.55 -0.93 1.66
N ILE A 59 2.96 -1.76 0.70
CA ILE A 59 3.15 -1.36 -0.70
C ILE A 59 2.06 -2.01 -1.53
N PHE A 60 1.31 -1.23 -2.32
CA PHE A 60 0.30 -1.74 -3.24
C PHE A 60 0.36 -1.03 -4.60
N VAL A 61 0.00 -1.73 -5.69
CA VAL A 61 0.09 -1.18 -7.04
C VAL A 61 -1.31 -0.95 -7.62
N VAL A 62 -1.65 0.26 -8.03
CA VAL A 62 -2.91 0.57 -8.70
C VAL A 62 -2.61 1.25 -10.03
N ASN A 63 -3.17 0.70 -11.12
CA ASN A 63 -2.96 1.21 -12.48
C ASN A 63 -1.48 1.44 -12.84
N GLY A 64 -0.59 0.55 -12.38
CA GLY A 64 0.85 0.63 -12.61
C GLY A 64 1.62 1.57 -11.66
N VAL A 65 0.93 2.28 -10.76
CA VAL A 65 1.55 3.16 -9.76
C VAL A 65 1.69 2.42 -8.44
N ALA A 66 2.90 2.40 -7.88
CA ALA A 66 3.17 1.82 -6.57
C ALA A 66 3.01 2.87 -5.48
N TYR A 67 2.19 2.59 -4.48
CA TYR A 67 1.99 3.43 -3.30
C TYR A 67 2.58 2.72 -2.08
N GLU A 68 3.26 3.47 -1.21
CA GLU A 68 3.83 2.97 0.03
C GLU A 68 3.26 3.73 1.22
N ILE A 69 2.54 3.03 2.09
CA ILE A 69 2.15 3.56 3.39
C ILE A 69 3.33 3.45 4.34
N THR A 70 3.85 4.60 4.77
CA THR A 70 4.97 4.68 5.71
C THR A 70 4.47 4.99 7.11
N ALA A 71 5.13 4.41 8.13
CA ALA A 71 4.90 4.79 9.51
C ALA A 71 5.33 6.25 9.76
N VAL A 72 4.76 6.87 10.80
CA VAL A 72 5.26 8.13 11.36
C VAL A 72 6.54 7.80 12.15
N ASN A 73 7.64 8.51 11.87
CA ASN A 73 8.87 8.43 12.65
C ASN A 73 8.72 9.13 14.00
#